data_AF-A0A7X7U4J8-F1
#
_entry.id   AF-A0A7X7U4J8-F1
#
_cell.length_a   1.000
_cell.length_b   1.000
_cell.length_c   1.000
_cell.angle_alpha   90.00
_cell.angle_beta   90.00
_cell.angle_gamma   90.00
#
_symmetry.space_group_name_H-M   'P 1'
#
loop_
_entity.id
_entity.type
_entity.pdbx_description
1 polymer ?
#
loop_
_entity_poly.entity_id
_entity_poly.type
_entity_poly.pdbx_seq_one_letter_code
_entity_poly.pdbx_strand_id
1 'polypeptide(L)'
;MKPTTNQARRKRAFTIVELLTVMSIIVILIGLLVPALNKARRYATLVRQKAQLHSMDAAIELFNNEYGSYPPSTALDPDGLPYCGAMKLCEALMGQDLLGFHSNSSFRRNGLSDSGAVLFPPNIDAMTEVERAATLTARMGPYLAAENANAWQLRDIYDNSKISAQSFLPTSRVLCDVYERQMPGGQKVGMPILYYKADTTSTQHDASLPMSATSNGGNIYNYMDNQSLVLMGKPWISSTDTSSSSSHSLATPARFYMNTKSDKITTASRPFRPDQYILISAGWDNEYGTADDVCNFEWKYQK
;
A
#
# COMPACT_ATOMS: atom_id res chain seq x y z
N MET A 1 70.40 -31.16 -46.86
CA MET A 1 69.21 -30.86 -46.05
C MET A 1 69.47 -29.57 -45.28
N LYS A 2 68.65 -28.52 -45.44
CA LYS A 2 68.78 -27.26 -44.68
C LYS A 2 68.07 -27.43 -43.33
N PRO A 3 68.68 -27.04 -42.19
CA PRO A 3 68.01 -27.14 -40.89
C PRO A 3 66.95 -26.05 -40.79
N THR A 4 65.70 -26.43 -40.57
CA THR A 4 64.61 -25.52 -40.23
C THR A 4 64.69 -25.20 -38.73
N THR A 5 65.23 -24.03 -38.39
CA THR A 5 65.24 -23.51 -37.03
C THR A 5 63.81 -23.18 -36.59
N ASN A 6 63.20 -24.06 -35.82
CA ASN A 6 61.87 -23.85 -35.26
C ASN A 6 61.97 -22.76 -34.18
N GLN A 7 61.59 -21.53 -34.53
CA GLN A 7 61.62 -20.37 -33.64
C GLN A 7 60.56 -20.58 -32.55
N ALA A 8 60.98 -21.04 -31.36
CA ALA A 8 60.11 -21.15 -30.21
C ALA A 8 59.54 -19.76 -29.86
N ARG A 9 58.28 -19.52 -30.22
CA ARG A 9 57.57 -18.27 -29.95
C ARG A 9 57.49 -18.10 -28.44
N ARG A 10 58.34 -17.23 -27.87
CA ARG A 10 58.34 -16.92 -26.44
C ARG A 10 56.92 -16.49 -26.04
N LYS A 11 56.23 -17.33 -25.26
CA LYS A 11 54.95 -16.94 -24.67
C LYS A 11 55.24 -15.80 -23.71
N ARG A 12 54.74 -14.60 -24.03
CA ARG A 12 54.80 -13.44 -23.12
C ARG A 12 53.94 -13.78 -21.90
N ALA A 13 54.56 -13.89 -20.74
CA ALA A 13 53.85 -13.98 -19.47
C ALA A 13 53.52 -12.55 -19.00
N PHE A 14 52.33 -12.36 -18.43
CA PHE A 14 51.93 -11.09 -17.85
C PHE A 14 52.81 -10.74 -16.66
N THR A 15 53.19 -9.47 -16.56
CA THR A 15 53.89 -8.92 -15.40
C THR A 15 52.92 -8.67 -14.26
N ILE A 16 53.41 -8.70 -13.02
CA ILE A 16 52.62 -8.38 -11.82
C ILE A 16 52.01 -6.98 -11.93
N VAL A 17 52.74 -6.02 -12.51
CA VAL A 17 52.28 -4.64 -12.68
C VAL A 17 51.10 -4.55 -13.65
N GLU A 18 51.12 -5.29 -14.76
CA GLU A 18 50.00 -5.35 -15.70
C GLU A 18 48.74 -5.94 -15.03
N LEU A 19 48.90 -7.00 -14.23
CA LEU A 19 47.77 -7.58 -13.50
C LEU A 19 47.21 -6.61 -12.45
N LEU A 20 48.09 -5.97 -11.69
CA LEU A 20 47.72 -5.06 -10.61
C LEU A 20 46.98 -3.82 -11.13
N THR A 21 47.47 -3.21 -12.20
CA THR A 21 46.82 -2.05 -12.82
C THR A 21 45.41 -2.37 -13.34
N VAL A 22 45.23 -3.53 -13.96
CA VAL A 22 43.91 -3.98 -14.43
C VAL A 22 42.95 -4.16 -13.25
N MET A 23 43.39 -4.81 -12.17
CA MET A 23 42.56 -4.97 -10.98
C MET A 23 42.22 -3.62 -10.33
N SER A 24 43.17 -2.68 -10.27
CA SER A 24 42.92 -1.32 -9.76
C SER A 24 41.84 -0.60 -10.57
N ILE A 25 41.87 -0.70 -11.90
CA ILE A 25 40.85 -0.08 -12.76
C ILE A 25 39.48 -0.74 -12.53
N ILE A 26 39.41 -2.07 -12.44
CA ILE A 26 38.15 -2.79 -12.20
C ILE A 26 37.52 -2.36 -10.86
N VAL A 27 38.32 -2.25 -9.79
CA VAL A 27 37.83 -1.81 -8.47
C VAL A 27 37.27 -0.39 -8.54
N ILE A 28 37.94 0.53 -9.24
CA ILE A 28 37.45 1.90 -9.42
C ILE A 28 36.11 1.90 -10.19
N LEU A 29 36.02 1.12 -11.27
CA LEU A 29 34.80 1.04 -12.08
C LEU A 29 33.62 0.45 -11.28
N ILE A 30 33.84 -0.64 -10.52
CA ILE A 30 32.81 -1.23 -9.67
C ILE A 30 32.38 -0.26 -8.56
N GLY A 31 33.34 0.45 -7.96
CA GLY A 31 33.08 1.44 -6.92
C GLY A 31 32.14 2.57 -7.38
N LEU A 32 32.22 2.96 -8.66
CA LEU A 32 31.31 3.94 -9.25
C LEU A 32 29.97 3.33 -9.71
N LEU A 33 29.97 2.06 -10.14
CA LEU A 33 28.80 1.39 -10.68
C LEU A 33 27.74 1.03 -9.62
N VAL A 34 28.17 0.51 -8.46
CA VAL A 34 27.25 0.06 -7.40
C VAL A 34 26.30 1.17 -6.90
N PRO A 35 26.76 2.39 -6.54
CA PRO A 35 25.85 3.45 -6.09
C PRO A 35 24.91 3.94 -7.19
N ALA A 36 25.36 3.97 -8.46
CA ALA A 36 24.52 4.34 -9.60
C ALA A 36 23.41 3.31 -9.82
N LEU A 37 23.73 2.01 -9.75
CA LEU A 37 22.75 0.94 -9.88
C LEU A 37 21.71 0.95 -8.77
N ASN A 38 22.11 1.21 -7.52
CA ASN A 38 21.19 1.31 -6.39
C ASN A 38 20.20 2.47 -6.57
N LYS A 39 20.66 3.64 -7.05
CA LYS A 39 19.77 4.77 -7.38
C LYS A 39 18.80 4.42 -8.51
N ALA A 40 19.28 3.77 -9.57
CA ALA A 40 18.44 3.35 -10.69
C ALA A 40 17.35 2.36 -10.27
N ARG A 41 17.69 1.38 -9.41
CA ARG A 41 16.72 0.44 -8.83
C ARG A 41 15.65 1.15 -8.00
N ARG A 42 16.04 2.04 -7.09
CA ARG A 42 15.10 2.83 -6.28
C ARG A 42 14.14 3.65 -7.15
N TYR A 43 14.66 4.28 -8.20
CA TYR A 43 13.85 5.03 -9.15
C TYR A 43 12.89 4.13 -9.92
N ALA A 44 13.34 2.96 -10.39
CA ALA A 44 12.47 2.00 -11.08
C ALA A 44 11.33 1.50 -10.18
N THR A 45 11.61 1.20 -8.90
CA THR A 45 10.57 0.82 -7.93
C THR A 45 9.56 1.95 -7.69
N LEU A 46 10.03 3.20 -7.58
CA LEU A 46 9.16 4.37 -7.46
C LEU A 46 8.25 4.55 -8.69
N VAL A 47 8.79 4.37 -9.90
CA VAL A 47 7.99 4.41 -11.14
C VAL A 47 6.94 3.30 -11.14
N ARG A 48 7.32 2.09 -10.71
CA ARG A 48 6.38 0.96 -10.57
C ARG A 48 5.27 1.28 -9.56
N GLN A 49 5.59 1.87 -8.41
CA GLN A 49 4.59 2.26 -7.41
C GLN A 49 3.63 3.31 -7.97
N LYS A 50 4.14 4.32 -8.69
CA LYS A 50 3.29 5.32 -9.34
C LYS A 50 2.36 4.71 -10.38
N ALA A 51 2.85 3.74 -11.16
CA ALA A 51 2.01 3.01 -12.11
C ALA A 51 0.91 2.21 -11.40
N GLN A 52 1.22 1.56 -10.27
CA GLN A 52 0.23 0.86 -9.45
C GLN A 52 -0.84 1.81 -8.91
N LEU A 53 -0.44 2.96 -8.33
CA LEU A 53 -1.39 3.98 -7.87
C LEU A 53 -2.25 4.50 -9.02
N HIS A 54 -1.69 4.67 -10.22
CA HIS A 54 -2.47 5.10 -11.38
C HIS A 54 -3.50 4.04 -11.82
N SER A 55 -3.16 2.75 -11.79
CA SER A 55 -4.14 1.69 -12.04
C SER A 55 -5.22 1.63 -10.97
N MET A 56 -4.87 1.90 -9.71
CA MET A 56 -5.85 2.00 -8.63
C MET A 56 -6.75 3.23 -8.82
N ASP A 57 -6.20 4.38 -9.22
CA ASP A 57 -6.98 5.57 -9.50
C ASP A 57 -8.02 5.31 -10.60
N ALA A 58 -7.61 4.68 -11.70
CA ALA A 58 -8.52 4.29 -12.77
C ALA A 58 -9.63 3.34 -12.27
N ALA A 59 -9.29 2.37 -11.43
CA ALA A 59 -10.24 1.41 -10.86
C ALA A 59 -11.24 2.09 -9.91
N ILE A 60 -10.79 3.04 -9.08
CA ILE A 60 -11.65 3.82 -8.17
C ILE A 60 -12.60 4.73 -8.95
N GLU A 61 -12.13 5.35 -10.03
CA GLU A 61 -12.99 6.16 -10.90
C GLU A 61 -14.03 5.32 -11.63
N LEU A 62 -13.69 4.11 -12.07
CA LEU A 62 -14.67 3.16 -12.63
C LEU A 62 -15.74 2.78 -11.60
N PHE A 63 -15.33 2.46 -10.37
CA PHE A 63 -16.27 2.20 -9.27
C PHE A 63 -17.20 3.40 -9.03
N ASN A 64 -16.65 4.62 -9.00
CA ASN A 64 -17.43 5.84 -8.80
C ASN A 64 -18.44 6.08 -9.94
N ASN A 65 -18.06 5.80 -11.19
CA ASN A 65 -18.97 5.93 -12.33
C ASN A 65 -20.13 4.91 -12.28
N GLU A 66 -19.89 3.73 -11.72
CA GLU A 66 -20.88 2.66 -11.64
C GLU A 66 -21.82 2.81 -10.44
N TYR A 67 -21.29 3.17 -9.27
CA TYR A 67 -22.05 3.28 -8.01
C TYR A 67 -22.40 4.71 -7.61
N GLY A 68 -21.94 5.72 -8.34
CA GLY A 68 -22.23 7.14 -8.13
C GLY A 68 -21.51 7.78 -6.93
N SER A 69 -20.63 7.05 -6.25
CA SER A 69 -19.80 7.57 -5.16
C SER A 69 -18.53 6.74 -5.01
N TYR A 70 -17.44 7.37 -4.60
CA TYR A 70 -16.23 6.67 -4.15
C TYR A 70 -16.52 5.74 -2.96
N PRO A 71 -15.75 4.65 -2.80
CA PRO A 71 -15.88 3.72 -1.68
C PRO A 71 -15.80 4.43 -0.33
N PRO A 72 -16.56 4.02 0.69
CA PRO A 72 -16.47 4.60 2.02
C PRO A 72 -15.09 4.34 2.63
N SER A 73 -14.55 5.31 3.37
CA SER A 73 -13.26 5.18 4.07
C SER A 73 -13.39 5.05 5.59
N THR A 74 -14.60 5.04 6.15
CA THR A 74 -14.80 5.08 7.62
C THR A 74 -14.01 3.99 8.36
N ALA A 75 -13.61 4.27 9.60
CA ALA A 75 -12.79 3.34 10.39
C ALA A 75 -13.52 2.05 10.79
N LEU A 76 -14.86 2.11 10.90
CA LEU A 76 -15.72 1.03 11.36
C LEU A 76 -16.70 0.60 10.27
N ASP A 77 -17.10 -0.67 10.30
CA ASP A 77 -18.22 -1.16 9.52
C ASP A 77 -19.58 -0.72 10.13
N PRO A 78 -20.72 -0.99 9.46
CA PRO A 78 -22.05 -0.67 9.99
C PRO A 78 -22.38 -1.27 11.37
N ASP A 79 -21.70 -2.34 11.78
CA ASP A 79 -21.87 -3.00 13.08
C ASP A 79 -20.96 -2.38 14.16
N GLY A 80 -20.20 -1.32 13.82
CA GLY A 80 -19.27 -0.65 14.73
C GLY A 80 -17.96 -1.40 14.93
N LEU A 81 -17.64 -2.38 14.07
CA LEU A 81 -16.45 -3.20 14.18
C LEU A 81 -15.33 -2.67 13.25
N PRO A 82 -14.05 -2.88 13.60
CA PRO A 82 -12.95 -2.34 12.80
C PRO A 82 -12.93 -2.88 11.35
N TYR A 83 -13.06 -1.95 10.41
CA TYR A 83 -12.99 -2.20 8.97
C TYR A 83 -12.59 -0.90 8.26
N CYS A 84 -11.29 -0.63 8.26
CA CYS A 84 -10.74 0.66 7.87
C CYS A 84 -10.84 0.94 6.37
N GLY A 85 -10.60 2.20 5.98
CA GLY A 85 -10.70 2.64 4.59
C GLY A 85 -9.85 1.84 3.62
N ALA A 86 -8.63 1.41 4.00
CA ALA A 86 -7.78 0.56 3.16
C ALA A 86 -8.42 -0.81 2.85
N MET A 87 -9.15 -1.39 3.81
CA MET A 87 -9.83 -2.67 3.62
C MET A 87 -11.08 -2.50 2.75
N LYS A 88 -11.85 -1.43 2.99
CA LYS A 88 -13.02 -1.09 2.18
C LYS A 88 -12.66 -0.79 0.73
N LEU A 89 -11.53 -0.13 0.50
CA LEU A 89 -10.99 0.07 -0.84
C LEU A 89 -10.69 -1.27 -1.51
N CYS A 90 -10.01 -2.19 -0.82
CA CYS A 90 -9.71 -3.51 -1.35
C CYS A 90 -10.99 -4.28 -1.72
N GLU A 91 -12.02 -4.22 -0.87
CA GLU A 91 -13.33 -4.81 -1.15
C GLU A 91 -14.01 -4.15 -2.35
N ALA A 92 -14.02 -2.82 -2.44
CA ALA A 92 -14.64 -2.12 -3.57
C ALA A 92 -13.99 -2.49 -4.92
N LEU A 93 -12.66 -2.62 -4.95
CA LEU A 93 -11.95 -2.86 -6.19
C LEU A 93 -11.96 -4.33 -6.60
N MET A 94 -11.98 -5.28 -5.66
CA MET A 94 -11.78 -6.70 -5.97
C MET A 94 -12.75 -7.65 -5.29
N GLY A 95 -13.57 -7.18 -4.36
CA GLY A 95 -14.34 -8.02 -3.44
C GLY A 95 -13.50 -8.56 -2.29
N GLN A 96 -14.17 -9.07 -1.25
CA GLN A 96 -13.47 -9.64 -0.09
C GLN A 96 -12.74 -10.94 -0.45
N ASP A 97 -13.17 -11.67 -1.48
CA ASP A 97 -12.62 -12.93 -1.95
C ASP A 97 -11.88 -12.83 -3.29
N LEU A 98 -11.65 -11.62 -3.80
CA LEU A 98 -10.97 -11.31 -5.07
C LEU A 98 -11.74 -11.68 -6.34
N LEU A 99 -13.02 -12.03 -6.21
CA LEU A 99 -13.88 -12.44 -7.33
C LEU A 99 -14.85 -11.33 -7.78
N GLY A 100 -14.59 -10.09 -7.39
CA GLY A 100 -15.41 -8.93 -7.73
C GLY A 100 -16.25 -8.40 -6.58
N PHE A 101 -16.68 -7.15 -6.70
CA PHE A 101 -17.49 -6.47 -5.70
C PHE A 101 -18.96 -6.87 -5.82
N HIS A 102 -19.61 -7.12 -4.68
CA HIS A 102 -21.02 -7.47 -4.65
C HIS A 102 -21.86 -6.20 -4.50
N SER A 103 -22.82 -5.98 -5.40
CA SER A 103 -23.66 -4.77 -5.44
C SER A 103 -24.42 -4.47 -4.14
N ASN A 104 -24.90 -5.51 -3.45
CA ASN A 104 -25.57 -5.39 -2.15
C ASN A 104 -24.63 -5.24 -0.94
N SER A 105 -23.31 -5.05 -1.15
CA SER A 105 -22.40 -4.90 -0.02
C SER A 105 -22.60 -3.55 0.68
N SER A 106 -22.74 -3.61 2.01
CA SER A 106 -22.67 -2.44 2.89
C SER A 106 -21.30 -2.29 3.55
N PHE A 107 -20.25 -2.89 2.98
CA PHE A 107 -18.88 -2.86 3.49
C PHE A 107 -18.75 -3.40 4.92
N ARG A 108 -19.44 -4.53 5.19
CA ARG A 108 -19.34 -5.24 6.45
C ARG A 108 -18.17 -6.21 6.45
N ARG A 109 -17.37 -6.20 7.51
CA ARG A 109 -16.17 -7.06 7.60
C ARG A 109 -16.50 -8.56 7.56
N ASN A 110 -17.73 -8.93 7.91
CA ASN A 110 -18.20 -10.32 7.97
C ASN A 110 -18.73 -10.84 6.62
N GLY A 111 -18.76 -9.99 5.59
CA GLY A 111 -19.21 -10.37 4.25
C GLY A 111 -20.73 -10.60 4.13
N LEU A 112 -21.51 -10.08 5.08
CA LEU A 112 -22.98 -10.13 5.03
C LEU A 112 -23.55 -8.84 4.45
N SER A 113 -24.76 -8.92 3.89
CA SER A 113 -25.60 -7.77 3.56
C SER A 113 -26.34 -7.24 4.80
N ASP A 114 -27.00 -6.09 4.66
CA ASP A 114 -27.85 -5.53 5.71
C ASP A 114 -29.06 -6.42 6.08
N SER A 115 -29.50 -7.29 5.17
CA SER A 115 -30.54 -8.28 5.44
C SER A 115 -29.99 -9.60 6.02
N GLY A 116 -28.69 -9.70 6.27
CA GLY A 116 -28.03 -10.90 6.78
C GLY A 116 -27.74 -11.98 5.74
N ALA A 117 -27.97 -11.72 4.44
CA ALA A 117 -27.59 -12.64 3.37
C ALA A 117 -26.06 -12.69 3.22
N VAL A 118 -25.51 -13.88 2.98
CA VAL A 118 -24.06 -14.10 2.79
C VAL A 118 -23.63 -13.65 1.39
N LEU A 119 -22.84 -12.59 1.31
CA LEU A 119 -22.31 -12.05 0.05
C LEU A 119 -20.91 -12.61 -0.26
N PHE A 120 -20.10 -12.72 0.78
CA PHE A 120 -18.72 -13.22 0.70
C PHE A 120 -18.55 -14.41 1.64
N PRO A 121 -18.86 -15.63 1.19
CA PRO A 121 -18.67 -16.83 1.99
C PRO A 121 -17.17 -17.09 2.22
N PRO A 122 -16.77 -17.63 3.38
CA PRO A 122 -15.38 -18.04 3.61
C PRO A 122 -14.97 -19.23 2.72
N ASN A 123 -15.93 -20.07 2.32
CA ASN A 123 -15.74 -21.12 1.32
C ASN A 123 -16.95 -21.13 0.36
N ILE A 124 -16.75 -20.60 -0.84
CA ILE A 124 -17.80 -20.51 -1.86
C ILE A 124 -18.25 -21.88 -2.38
N ASP A 125 -17.38 -22.89 -2.34
CA ASP A 125 -17.68 -24.25 -2.80
C ASP A 125 -18.51 -25.05 -1.79
N ALA A 126 -18.65 -24.54 -0.56
CA ALA A 126 -19.52 -25.13 0.45
C ALA A 126 -20.99 -24.66 0.33
N MET A 127 -21.28 -23.68 -0.54
CA MET A 127 -22.64 -23.19 -0.78
C MET A 127 -23.41 -24.10 -1.72
N THR A 128 -24.74 -24.02 -1.71
CA THR A 128 -25.55 -24.69 -2.74
C THR A 128 -25.27 -24.06 -4.11
N GLU A 129 -25.40 -24.84 -5.17
CA GLU A 129 -25.16 -24.37 -6.55
C GLU A 129 -25.95 -23.11 -6.89
N VAL A 130 -27.21 -23.07 -6.45
CA VAL A 130 -28.14 -21.96 -6.70
C VAL A 130 -27.65 -20.68 -6.01
N GLU A 131 -27.29 -20.77 -4.73
CA GLU A 131 -26.80 -19.62 -3.98
C GLU A 131 -25.44 -19.14 -4.52
N ARG A 132 -24.54 -20.08 -4.86
CA ARG A 132 -23.25 -19.76 -5.47
C ARG A 132 -23.42 -19.00 -6.78
N ALA A 133 -24.27 -19.51 -7.68
CA ALA A 133 -24.53 -18.87 -8.96
C ALA A 133 -25.17 -17.47 -8.78
N ALA A 134 -26.10 -17.33 -7.85
CA ALA A 134 -26.72 -16.04 -7.53
C ALA A 134 -25.68 -15.02 -7.03
N THR A 135 -24.84 -15.42 -6.09
CA THR A 135 -23.78 -14.58 -5.54
C THR A 135 -22.74 -14.20 -6.60
N LEU A 136 -22.29 -15.14 -7.44
CA LEU A 136 -21.32 -14.86 -8.50
C LEU A 136 -21.90 -13.95 -9.59
N THR A 137 -23.18 -14.12 -9.94
CA THR A 137 -23.83 -13.30 -10.97
C THR A 137 -24.04 -11.86 -10.48
N ALA A 138 -24.25 -11.67 -9.18
CA ALA A 138 -24.41 -10.34 -8.59
C ALA A 138 -23.08 -9.59 -8.40
N ARG A 139 -21.94 -10.26 -8.61
CA ARG A 139 -20.63 -9.62 -8.54
C ARG A 139 -20.32 -8.90 -9.83
N MET A 140 -20.00 -7.62 -9.69
CA MET A 140 -19.36 -6.87 -10.75
C MET A 140 -17.87 -7.13 -10.66
N GLY A 141 -17.27 -7.41 -11.82
CA GLY A 141 -15.93 -7.97 -11.91
C GLY A 141 -14.88 -7.19 -11.11
N PRO A 142 -13.72 -7.81 -10.84
CA PRO A 142 -12.66 -7.09 -10.16
C PRO A 142 -12.17 -5.93 -11.06
N TYR A 143 -12.31 -4.70 -10.58
CA TYR A 143 -11.84 -3.47 -11.26
C TYR A 143 -10.32 -3.44 -11.41
N LEU A 144 -9.62 -4.20 -10.57
CA LEU A 144 -8.20 -4.45 -10.65
C LEU A 144 -7.95 -5.96 -10.79
N ALA A 145 -7.17 -6.37 -11.79
CA ALA A 145 -6.88 -7.79 -11.96
C ALA A 145 -6.12 -8.33 -10.74
N ALA A 146 -6.61 -9.44 -10.15
CA ALA A 146 -6.05 -10.01 -8.92
C ALA A 146 -4.54 -10.30 -9.02
N GLU A 147 -4.05 -10.68 -10.19
CA GLU A 147 -2.63 -10.95 -10.47
C GLU A 147 -1.74 -9.71 -10.33
N ASN A 148 -2.29 -8.52 -10.59
CA ASN A 148 -1.56 -7.24 -10.57
C ASN A 148 -1.85 -6.40 -9.33
N ALA A 149 -2.82 -6.81 -8.51
CA ALA A 149 -3.39 -5.98 -7.47
C ALA A 149 -2.60 -5.93 -6.16
N ASN A 150 -1.59 -6.78 -5.97
CA ASN A 150 -0.82 -6.88 -4.71
C ASN A 150 -1.73 -6.91 -3.47
N ALA A 151 -2.86 -7.63 -3.54
CA ALA A 151 -3.82 -7.76 -2.44
C ALA A 151 -3.42 -8.90 -1.51
N TRP A 152 -3.27 -8.61 -0.22
CA TRP A 152 -2.83 -9.57 0.78
C TRP A 152 -3.79 -9.60 1.97
N GLN A 153 -3.90 -10.76 2.62
CA GLN A 153 -4.63 -10.86 3.88
C GLN A 153 -3.79 -10.29 5.02
N LEU A 154 -4.44 -9.74 6.06
CA LEU A 154 -3.70 -9.21 7.21
C LEU A 154 -2.82 -10.26 7.90
N ARG A 155 -3.26 -11.52 7.95
CA ARG A 155 -2.47 -12.63 8.54
C ARG A 155 -1.11 -12.85 7.87
N ASP A 156 -0.99 -12.47 6.60
CA ASP A 156 0.23 -12.65 5.80
C ASP A 156 1.21 -11.50 6.00
N ILE A 157 0.70 -10.36 6.47
CA ILE A 157 1.46 -9.12 6.67
C ILE A 157 1.87 -8.98 8.13
N TYR A 158 0.92 -9.08 9.05
CA TYR A 158 1.06 -8.79 10.48
C TYR A 158 0.98 -10.07 11.32
N ASP A 159 1.62 -10.04 12.49
CA ASP A 159 1.46 -11.07 13.50
C ASP A 159 0.04 -11.06 14.11
N ASN A 160 -0.38 -12.19 14.68
CA ASN A 160 -1.72 -12.32 15.24
C ASN A 160 -1.94 -11.42 16.48
N SER A 161 -0.87 -11.05 17.20
CA SER A 161 -0.94 -10.14 18.35
C SER A 161 -1.33 -8.72 17.93
N LYS A 162 -0.76 -8.17 16.85
CA LYS A 162 -1.15 -6.85 16.32
C LYS A 162 -2.56 -6.86 15.74
N ILE A 163 -2.92 -7.90 14.99
CA ILE A 163 -4.26 -8.03 14.38
C ILE A 163 -5.33 -8.06 15.48
N SER A 164 -5.15 -8.90 16.50
CA SER A 164 -6.08 -9.02 17.62
C SER A 164 -6.14 -7.77 18.50
N ALA A 165 -5.00 -7.08 18.70
CA ALA A 165 -4.96 -5.83 19.46
C ALA A 165 -5.85 -4.72 18.85
N GLN A 166 -5.98 -4.72 17.52
CA GLN A 166 -6.86 -3.79 16.79
C GLN A 166 -8.23 -4.39 16.46
N SER A 167 -8.53 -5.61 16.94
CA SER A 167 -9.78 -6.34 16.69
C SER A 167 -10.11 -6.52 15.20
N PHE A 168 -9.09 -6.56 14.34
CA PHE A 168 -9.25 -6.86 12.92
C PHE A 168 -9.45 -8.35 12.68
N LEU A 169 -10.09 -8.69 11.56
CA LEU A 169 -10.14 -10.08 11.11
C LEU A 169 -8.84 -10.43 10.37
N PRO A 170 -8.21 -11.59 10.67
CA PRO A 170 -7.00 -12.03 9.95
C PRO A 170 -7.24 -12.32 8.47
N THR A 171 -8.50 -12.48 8.04
CA THR A 171 -8.92 -12.71 6.65
C THR A 171 -9.15 -11.42 5.86
N SER A 172 -9.29 -10.27 6.54
CA SER A 172 -9.49 -8.99 5.85
C SER A 172 -8.30 -8.72 4.92
N ARG A 173 -8.58 -8.12 3.77
CA ARG A 173 -7.58 -7.87 2.73
C ARG A 173 -7.28 -6.40 2.60
N VAL A 174 -6.04 -6.10 2.26
CA VAL A 174 -5.56 -4.76 1.93
C VAL A 174 -4.69 -4.83 0.69
N LEU A 175 -4.70 -3.75 -0.09
CA LEU A 175 -3.77 -3.58 -1.21
C LEU A 175 -2.43 -3.10 -0.64
N CYS A 176 -1.34 -3.72 -1.05
CA CYS A 176 0.00 -3.37 -0.59
C CYS A 176 0.81 -2.67 -1.69
N ASP A 177 1.75 -1.84 -1.28
CA ASP A 177 2.72 -1.22 -2.19
C ASP A 177 3.77 -2.23 -2.71
N VAL A 178 4.57 -1.77 -3.68
CA VAL A 178 5.62 -2.59 -4.31
C VAL A 178 6.91 -2.68 -3.49
N TYR A 179 6.99 -2.02 -2.34
CA TYR A 179 8.21 -1.93 -1.52
C TYR A 179 8.33 -3.15 -0.61
N GLU A 180 8.54 -4.30 -1.26
CA GLU A 180 8.57 -5.61 -0.63
C GLU A 180 9.62 -5.73 0.49
N ARG A 181 9.18 -6.23 1.64
CA ARG A 181 10.03 -6.62 2.76
C ARG A 181 9.67 -8.02 3.23
N GLN A 182 10.67 -8.73 3.75
CA GLN A 182 10.44 -10.06 4.29
C GLN A 182 9.63 -9.97 5.59
N MET A 183 8.44 -10.57 5.56
CA MET A 183 7.50 -10.58 6.67
C MET A 183 7.79 -11.74 7.64
N PRO A 184 7.27 -11.70 8.88
CA PRO A 184 7.41 -12.80 9.84
C PRO A 184 6.88 -14.14 9.30
N GLY A 185 5.86 -14.11 8.43
CA GLY A 185 5.32 -15.28 7.74
C GLY A 185 6.17 -15.80 6.56
N GLY A 186 7.34 -15.19 6.30
CA GLY A 186 8.26 -15.59 5.22
C GLY A 186 7.93 -15.03 3.84
N GLN A 187 6.72 -14.51 3.65
CA GLN A 187 6.30 -13.85 2.42
C GLN A 187 6.97 -12.49 2.25
N LYS A 188 7.14 -12.04 1.00
CA LYS A 188 7.63 -10.71 0.67
C LYS A 188 6.45 -9.84 0.31
N VAL A 189 6.12 -8.89 1.17
CA VAL A 189 4.94 -8.04 1.02
C VAL A 189 5.34 -6.59 1.27
N GLY A 190 4.68 -5.64 0.60
CA GLY A 190 4.83 -4.22 0.86
C GLY A 190 4.00 -3.73 2.04
N MET A 191 4.04 -2.43 2.30
CA MET A 191 3.15 -1.80 3.28
C MET A 191 1.74 -1.63 2.69
N PRO A 192 0.68 -1.71 3.50
CA PRO A 192 -0.68 -1.40 3.03
C PRO A 192 -0.78 -0.02 2.38
N ILE A 193 -1.64 0.16 1.39
CA ILE A 193 -1.94 1.46 0.81
C ILE A 193 -3.11 2.05 1.60
N LEU A 194 -2.91 3.24 2.15
CA LEU A 194 -3.95 3.93 2.91
C LEU A 194 -4.89 4.66 1.95
N TYR A 195 -6.18 4.64 2.27
CA TYR A 195 -7.24 5.26 1.48
C TYR A 195 -8.13 6.13 2.36
N TYR A 196 -8.30 7.39 1.97
CA TYR A 196 -9.19 8.33 2.64
C TYR A 196 -10.11 8.97 1.61
N LYS A 197 -11.42 8.88 1.84
CA LYS A 197 -12.44 9.53 1.03
C LYS A 197 -12.67 10.94 1.58
N ALA A 198 -12.80 11.92 0.70
CA ALA A 198 -13.21 13.27 1.10
C ALA A 198 -14.71 13.30 1.43
N ASP A 199 -15.04 13.95 2.53
CA ASP A 199 -16.40 14.39 2.83
C ASP A 199 -16.62 15.78 2.22
N THR A 200 -17.35 15.80 1.10
CA THR A 200 -17.66 17.03 0.36
C THR A 200 -18.61 17.97 1.10
N THR A 201 -19.26 17.50 2.17
CA THR A 201 -20.13 18.32 3.02
C THR A 201 -19.33 19.11 4.06
N SER A 202 -18.12 18.65 4.35
CA SER A 202 -17.21 19.24 5.34
C SER A 202 -16.27 20.26 4.68
N THR A 203 -15.82 21.25 5.47
CA THR A 203 -15.01 22.37 4.93
C THR A 203 -13.69 22.59 5.66
N GLN A 204 -13.48 21.95 6.81
CA GLN A 204 -12.31 22.16 7.64
C GLN A 204 -11.12 21.29 7.22
N HIS A 205 -9.94 21.71 7.67
CA HIS A 205 -8.68 20.97 7.53
C HIS A 205 -7.74 21.34 8.69
N ASP A 206 -8.07 20.84 9.88
CA ASP A 206 -7.45 21.19 11.14
C ASP A 206 -7.34 19.97 12.08
N ALA A 207 -6.11 19.72 12.54
CA ALA A 207 -5.77 18.63 13.43
C ALA A 207 -6.27 18.80 14.87
N SER A 208 -6.65 20.02 15.28
CA SER A 208 -7.10 20.34 16.64
C SER A 208 -8.57 20.04 16.89
N LEU A 209 -9.35 19.79 15.82
CA LEU A 209 -10.78 19.51 15.92
C LEU A 209 -11.03 18.11 16.52
N PRO A 210 -12.13 17.94 17.28
CA PRO A 210 -12.46 16.65 17.87
C PRO A 210 -12.89 15.65 16.79
N MET A 211 -12.07 14.63 16.59
CA MET A 211 -12.31 13.57 15.59
C MET A 211 -12.46 12.22 16.28
N SER A 212 -13.24 11.33 15.67
CA SER A 212 -13.45 9.97 16.14
C SER A 212 -13.56 9.00 14.95
N ALA A 213 -13.68 7.72 15.26
CA ALA A 213 -13.92 6.68 14.25
C ALA A 213 -15.22 6.88 13.43
N THR A 214 -16.15 7.71 13.91
CA THR A 214 -17.46 7.95 13.30
C THR A 214 -17.72 9.42 12.94
N SER A 215 -16.83 10.34 13.34
CA SER A 215 -16.97 11.77 13.08
C SER A 215 -15.63 12.37 12.66
N ASN A 216 -15.64 13.15 11.58
CA ASN A 216 -14.49 13.88 11.07
C ASN A 216 -14.28 15.25 11.75
N GLY A 217 -15.13 15.63 12.71
CA GLY A 217 -15.05 16.94 13.36
C GLY A 217 -15.25 18.12 12.40
N GLY A 218 -15.87 17.90 11.24
CA GLY A 218 -16.02 18.89 10.16
C GLY A 218 -14.82 18.97 9.21
N ASN A 219 -13.81 18.10 9.37
CA ASN A 219 -12.69 17.99 8.43
C ASN A 219 -13.09 17.22 7.17
N ILE A 220 -12.54 17.63 6.04
CA ILE A 220 -12.77 16.97 4.73
C ILE A 220 -12.29 15.52 4.76
N TYR A 221 -11.11 15.27 5.31
CA TYR A 221 -10.59 13.92 5.52
C TYR A 221 -10.63 13.57 6.99
N ASN A 222 -10.93 12.31 7.31
CA ASN A 222 -10.82 11.83 8.69
C ASN A 222 -9.58 10.94 8.83
N TYR A 223 -8.55 11.41 9.53
CA TYR A 223 -7.34 10.59 9.76
C TYR A 223 -7.65 9.27 10.51
N MET A 224 -8.74 9.22 11.27
CA MET A 224 -9.19 8.03 12.02
C MET A 224 -9.54 6.86 11.11
N ASP A 225 -9.90 7.12 9.85
CA ASP A 225 -10.31 6.13 8.86
C ASP A 225 -9.35 4.95 8.71
N ASN A 226 -8.05 5.19 8.89
CA ASN A 226 -7.03 4.14 8.87
C ASN A 226 -6.17 4.08 10.14
N GLN A 227 -6.53 4.80 11.20
CA GLN A 227 -5.68 4.91 12.39
C GLN A 227 -5.35 3.55 13.00
N SER A 228 -6.34 2.65 13.14
CA SER A 228 -6.09 1.32 13.68
C SER A 228 -5.07 0.53 12.86
N LEU A 229 -5.07 0.68 11.53
CA LEU A 229 -4.07 0.05 10.65
C LEU A 229 -2.68 0.68 10.82
N VAL A 230 -2.62 2.01 10.89
CA VAL A 230 -1.37 2.76 11.12
C VAL A 230 -0.78 2.46 12.52
N LEU A 231 -1.61 2.27 13.54
CA LEU A 231 -1.16 1.95 14.90
C LEU A 231 -0.59 0.53 15.05
N MET A 232 -0.88 -0.40 14.13
CA MET A 232 -0.20 -1.70 14.12
C MET A 232 1.30 -1.57 13.81
N GLY A 233 1.69 -0.45 13.21
CA GLY A 233 3.07 -0.10 12.96
C GLY A 233 3.70 -0.88 11.82
N LYS A 234 5.01 -1.08 11.92
CA LYS A 234 5.81 -1.83 10.94
C LYS A 234 5.64 -3.35 11.16
N PRO A 235 5.19 -4.13 10.15
CA PRO A 235 4.81 -5.53 10.37
C PRO A 235 5.96 -6.48 10.80
N TRP A 236 7.20 -6.22 10.38
CA TRP A 236 8.37 -7.02 10.76
C TRP A 236 8.92 -6.70 12.16
N ILE A 237 8.36 -5.69 12.85
CA ILE A 237 8.72 -5.35 14.22
C ILE A 237 7.73 -6.04 15.15
N SER A 238 8.21 -7.03 15.91
CA SER A 238 7.40 -7.75 16.90
C SER A 238 6.77 -6.77 17.90
N SER A 239 5.53 -7.05 18.33
CA SER A 239 4.88 -6.28 19.41
C SER A 239 5.64 -6.30 20.74
N THR A 240 6.56 -7.25 20.93
CA THR A 240 7.42 -7.36 22.13
C THR A 240 8.71 -6.57 22.03
N ASP A 241 9.06 -6.05 20.85
CA ASP A 241 10.27 -5.24 20.66
C ASP A 241 9.99 -3.79 21.06
N THR A 242 10.47 -3.39 22.23
CA THR A 242 10.36 -2.02 22.76
C THR A 242 11.52 -1.13 22.32
N SER A 243 12.54 -1.68 21.64
CA SER A 243 13.76 -0.95 21.26
C SER A 243 13.63 -0.22 19.93
N SER A 244 12.68 -0.63 19.08
CA SER A 244 12.40 -0.01 17.79
C SER A 244 11.01 0.62 17.77
N SER A 245 10.92 1.89 17.35
CA SER A 245 9.62 2.56 17.20
C SER A 245 8.82 1.85 16.12
N SER A 246 7.83 1.07 16.53
CA SER A 246 6.88 0.44 15.62
C SER A 246 5.90 1.46 15.04
N SER A 247 5.65 2.57 15.74
CA SER A 247 4.70 3.60 15.35
C SER A 247 5.17 4.39 14.13
N HIS A 248 4.27 4.57 13.18
CA HIS A 248 4.47 5.45 12.03
C HIS A 248 4.30 6.92 12.41
N SER A 249 5.06 7.80 11.77
CA SER A 249 4.95 9.25 11.95
C SER A 249 3.53 9.78 11.65
N LEU A 250 2.83 9.16 10.68
CA LEU A 250 1.45 9.49 10.32
C LEU A 250 0.40 9.09 11.39
N ALA A 251 0.78 8.39 12.46
CA ALA A 251 -0.15 8.06 13.56
C ALA A 251 -0.65 9.30 14.33
N THR A 252 0.03 10.44 14.17
CA THR A 252 -0.38 11.70 14.78
C THR A 252 -1.25 12.52 13.81
N PRO A 253 -2.39 13.08 14.27
CA PRO A 253 -3.26 13.87 13.39
C PRO A 253 -2.52 15.08 12.81
N ALA A 254 -1.69 15.74 13.62
CA ALA A 254 -0.90 16.88 13.18
C ALA A 254 -0.07 16.57 11.94
N ARG A 255 0.63 15.41 11.90
CA ARG A 255 1.42 15.00 10.73
C ARG A 255 0.54 14.72 9.52
N PHE A 256 -0.60 14.05 9.70
CA PHE A 256 -1.55 13.78 8.62
C PHE A 256 -2.08 15.06 7.98
N TYR A 257 -2.63 15.99 8.76
CA TYR A 257 -3.21 17.23 8.23
C TYR A 257 -2.14 18.17 7.67
N MET A 258 -0.93 18.19 8.24
CA MET A 258 0.18 18.96 7.68
C MET A 258 0.57 18.45 6.29
N ASN A 259 0.72 17.13 6.12
CA ASN A 259 1.21 16.55 4.86
C ASN A 259 0.15 16.52 3.74
N THR A 260 -1.14 16.51 4.11
CA THR A 260 -2.25 16.52 3.14
C THR A 260 -2.72 17.93 2.77
N LYS A 261 -2.19 18.98 3.40
CA LYS A 261 -2.55 20.38 3.13
C LYS A 261 -1.99 20.85 1.78
N SER A 262 -2.81 21.52 1.00
CA SER A 262 -2.39 22.18 -0.25
C SER A 262 -1.53 23.41 0.04
N ASP A 263 -0.40 23.52 -0.66
CA ASP A 263 0.48 24.68 -0.62
C ASP A 263 0.03 25.81 -1.56
N LYS A 264 -0.76 25.48 -2.59
CA LYS A 264 -1.28 26.44 -3.57
C LYS A 264 -2.39 27.32 -3.01
N ILE A 265 -3.11 26.83 -2.00
CA ILE A 265 -4.21 27.55 -1.35
C ILE A 265 -3.67 28.18 -0.06
N THR A 266 -3.35 29.46 -0.11
CA THR A 266 -2.80 30.19 1.04
C THR A 266 -3.86 30.90 1.86
N THR A 267 -5.05 31.12 1.30
CA THR A 267 -6.15 31.87 1.93
C THR A 267 -6.92 31.09 2.97
N ALA A 268 -6.91 29.75 2.89
CA ALA A 268 -7.58 28.86 3.82
C ALA A 268 -6.82 27.54 3.95
N SER A 269 -6.93 26.88 5.12
CA SER A 269 -6.44 25.51 5.27
C SER A 269 -7.33 24.58 4.44
N ARG A 270 -6.80 24.06 3.33
CA ARG A 270 -7.51 23.12 2.45
C ARG A 270 -6.59 21.97 2.07
N PRO A 271 -7.08 20.72 2.01
CA PRO A 271 -6.27 19.60 1.57
C PRO A 271 -6.10 19.59 0.05
N PHE A 272 -5.19 18.73 -0.41
CA PHE A 272 -5.21 18.25 -1.79
C PHE A 272 -6.50 17.46 -2.06
N ARG A 273 -7.08 17.65 -3.25
CA ARG A 273 -8.25 16.91 -3.75
C ARG A 273 -9.45 16.93 -2.78
N PRO A 274 -9.96 18.10 -2.37
CA PRO A 274 -10.99 18.20 -1.33
C PRO A 274 -12.35 17.57 -1.70
N ASP A 275 -12.51 17.16 -2.95
CA ASP A 275 -13.72 16.63 -3.58
C ASP A 275 -13.62 15.14 -3.96
N GLN A 276 -12.46 14.52 -3.76
CA GLN A 276 -12.20 13.14 -4.21
C GLN A 276 -11.67 12.26 -3.07
N TYR A 277 -10.51 11.64 -3.27
CA TYR A 277 -9.88 10.74 -2.33
C TYR A 277 -8.36 10.88 -2.43
N ILE A 278 -7.67 10.42 -1.40
CA ILE A 278 -6.21 10.32 -1.37
C ILE A 278 -5.75 8.89 -1.13
N LEU A 279 -4.66 8.53 -1.82
CA LEU A 279 -3.94 7.29 -1.64
C LEU A 279 -2.55 7.60 -1.09
N ILE A 280 -2.10 6.84 -0.09
CA ILE A 280 -0.78 7.00 0.54
C ILE A 280 -0.10 5.63 0.63
N SER A 281 1.08 5.51 0.02
CA SER A 281 2.02 4.38 0.20
C SER A 281 3.21 4.85 1.03
N ALA A 282 3.70 3.97 1.90
CA ALA A 282 4.77 4.23 2.88
C ALA A 282 6.17 4.40 2.26
N GLY A 283 6.29 4.33 0.93
CA GLY A 283 7.57 4.54 0.26
C GLY A 283 8.63 3.46 0.54
N TRP A 284 9.88 3.83 0.31
CA TRP A 284 11.04 2.95 0.38
C TRP A 284 11.48 2.66 1.82
N ASP A 285 11.27 3.60 2.74
CA ASP A 285 11.59 3.42 4.17
C ASP A 285 10.51 2.60 4.93
N ASN A 286 9.39 2.33 4.26
CA ASN A 286 8.23 1.61 4.77
C ASN A 286 7.64 2.28 6.04
N GLU A 287 7.69 3.61 6.13
CA GLU A 287 7.11 4.39 7.21
C GLU A 287 6.17 5.46 6.69
N TYR A 288 4.91 5.45 7.12
CA TYR A 288 4.00 6.52 6.71
C TYR A 288 4.33 7.84 7.40
N GLY A 289 4.18 8.93 6.64
CA GLY A 289 4.36 10.30 7.10
C GLY A 289 5.77 10.84 6.86
N THR A 290 6.59 10.16 6.05
CA THR A 290 7.99 10.52 5.76
C THR A 290 8.16 11.15 4.37
N ALA A 291 9.40 11.44 3.96
CA ALA A 291 9.66 12.22 2.75
C ALA A 291 9.52 11.42 1.45
N ASP A 292 9.59 10.10 1.52
CA ASP A 292 9.55 9.20 0.36
C ASP A 292 8.21 8.49 0.16
N ASP A 293 7.20 8.84 0.95
CA ASP A 293 5.82 8.45 0.72
C ASP A 293 5.38 8.78 -0.71
N VAL A 294 4.67 7.84 -1.32
CA VAL A 294 4.15 7.98 -2.69
C VAL A 294 2.65 8.11 -2.62
N CYS A 295 2.13 9.22 -3.13
CA CYS A 295 0.70 9.54 -3.12
C CYS A 295 0.16 9.77 -4.53
N ASN A 296 -1.17 9.79 -4.66
CA ASN A 296 -1.87 10.23 -5.89
C ASN A 296 -2.00 11.77 -5.98
N PHE A 297 -1.21 12.50 -5.20
CA PHE A 297 -1.06 13.95 -5.22
C PHE A 297 0.40 14.32 -4.92
N GLU A 298 0.74 15.60 -5.05
CA GLU A 298 2.10 16.08 -4.78
C GLU A 298 2.38 16.07 -3.28
N TRP A 299 3.11 15.05 -2.82
CA TRP A 299 3.53 14.94 -1.44
C TRP A 299 4.69 15.88 -1.13
N LYS A 300 4.43 16.96 -0.38
CA LYS A 300 5.46 17.85 0.14
C LYS A 300 5.66 17.62 1.62
N TYR A 301 6.61 16.74 1.94
CA TYR A 301 7.01 16.50 3.32
C TYR A 301 7.57 17.78 3.96
N GLN A 302 6.97 18.18 5.07
CA GLN A 302 7.43 19.28 5.90
C GLN A 302 7.94 18.68 7.22
N LYS A 303 9.18 19.00 7.61
CA LYS A 303 9.84 18.45 8.80
C LYS A 303 9.14 18.93 10.08
#